data_AF-A0A1T3P702-F1
#
_entry.id   AF-A0A1T3P702-F1
#
_cell.length_a   1.000
_cell.length_b   1.000
_cell.length_c   1.000
_cell.angle_alpha   90.00
_cell.angle_beta   90.00
_cell.angle_gamma   90.00
#
_symmetry.space_group_name_H-M   'P 1'
#
loop_
_entity.id
_entity.type
_entity.pdbx_description
1 polymer ?
#
loop_
_entity_poly.entity_id
_entity_poly.type
_entity_poly.pdbx_seq_one_letter_code
_entity_poly.pdbx_strand_id
1 'polypeptide(L)'
;MVNYTVELCGRGLAARLDRVVGWSGEATEIDGFLTDLARDFGGWDGERTWRTDDRDLTVKAVFRSGGRVELTWELRPWRTADGRWTASATTVLAAGEQLSVLAADVRHFLAGAEG
;
A
#
# COMPACT_ATOMS: atom_id res chain seq x y z
N MET A 1 -15.31 -0.80 8.69
CA MET A 1 -14.68 -1.95 8.00
C MET A 1 -15.06 -1.87 6.54
N VAL A 2 -14.06 -1.71 5.68
CA VAL A 2 -14.22 -1.68 4.21
C VAL A 2 -13.63 -2.95 3.62
N ASN A 3 -14.25 -3.43 2.55
CA ASN A 3 -13.68 -4.49 1.73
C ASN A 3 -13.31 -3.88 0.39
N TYR A 4 -12.04 -4.00 0.02
CA TYR A 4 -11.59 -3.58 -1.30
C TYR A 4 -10.93 -4.74 -2.02
N THR A 5 -10.82 -4.57 -3.34
CA THR A 5 -10.02 -5.47 -4.17
C THR A 5 -8.65 -4.85 -4.35
N VAL A 6 -7.61 -5.68 -4.24
CA VAL A 6 -6.25 -5.29 -4.65
C VAL A 6 -5.88 -6.08 -5.89
N GLU A 7 -5.39 -5.37 -6.90
CA GLU A 7 -4.86 -5.95 -8.13
C GLU A 7 -3.42 -5.50 -8.33
N LEU A 8 -2.53 -6.47 -8.58
CA LEU A 8 -1.17 -6.23 -9.05
C LEU A 8 -1.07 -6.69 -10.50
N CYS A 9 -0.86 -5.73 -11.40
CA CYS A 9 -0.77 -5.95 -12.83
C CYS A 9 0.59 -5.48 -13.36
N GLY A 10 1.19 -6.28 -14.24
CA GLY A 10 2.46 -5.99 -14.88
C GLY A 10 2.70 -6.92 -16.06
N ARG A 11 3.85 -6.78 -16.72
CA ARG A 11 4.19 -7.66 -17.85
C ARG A 11 4.38 -9.10 -17.36
N GLY A 12 3.43 -9.98 -17.68
CA GLY A 12 3.43 -11.38 -17.24
C GLY A 12 2.99 -11.58 -15.78
N LEU A 13 2.49 -10.53 -15.12
CA LEU A 13 1.96 -10.58 -13.75
C LEU A 13 0.50 -10.10 -13.75
N ALA A 14 -0.39 -10.96 -13.30
CA ALA A 14 -1.76 -10.59 -12.93
C ALA A 14 -2.10 -11.32 -11.63
N ALA A 15 -2.25 -10.57 -10.56
CA ALA A 15 -2.66 -11.09 -9.26
C ALA A 15 -3.81 -10.23 -8.75
N ARG A 16 -4.90 -10.87 -8.33
CA ARG A 16 -6.08 -10.22 -7.79
C ARG A 16 -6.43 -10.88 -6.48
N LEU A 17 -6.73 -10.08 -5.48
CA LEU A 17 -7.30 -10.54 -4.22
C LEU A 17 -8.54 -9.72 -3.90
N ASP A 18 -9.66 -10.42 -3.82
CA ASP A 18 -10.96 -9.86 -3.44
C ASP A 18 -11.11 -9.88 -1.92
N ARG A 19 -11.87 -8.90 -1.40
CA ARG A 19 -12.22 -8.80 0.02
C ARG A 19 -11.01 -8.70 0.96
N VAL A 20 -10.01 -7.90 0.56
CA VAL A 20 -8.99 -7.45 1.50
C VAL A 20 -9.66 -6.54 2.53
N VAL A 21 -9.42 -6.83 3.81
CA VAL A 21 -10.09 -6.13 4.91
C VAL A 21 -9.26 -4.93 5.34
N GLY A 22 -9.88 -3.75 5.33
CA GLY A 22 -9.34 -2.53 5.90
C GLY A 22 -10.32 -1.82 6.84
N TRP A 23 -9.82 -0.85 7.58
CA TRP A 23 -10.59 -0.01 8.49
C TRP A 23 -10.63 1.43 7.96
N SER A 24 -11.74 1.80 7.30
CA SER A 24 -11.99 3.18 6.90
C SER A 24 -12.08 4.11 8.12
N GLY A 25 -11.48 5.29 8.02
CA GLY A 25 -11.59 6.35 9.03
C GLY A 25 -10.60 6.28 10.19
N GLU A 26 -9.73 5.25 10.25
CA GLU A 26 -8.61 5.22 11.20
C GLU A 26 -7.31 5.72 10.55
N ALA A 27 -6.54 6.54 11.25
CA ALA A 27 -5.23 7.03 10.81
C ALA A 27 -4.16 5.92 10.62
N THR A 28 -4.53 4.67 10.95
CA THR A 28 -3.73 3.44 10.86
C THR A 28 -3.92 2.68 9.54
N GLU A 29 -4.82 3.12 8.66
CA GLU A 29 -5.01 2.54 7.33
C GLU A 29 -3.90 3.02 6.36
N ILE A 30 -3.85 2.46 5.16
CA ILE A 30 -2.77 2.71 4.18
C ILE A 30 -2.61 4.18 3.80
N ASP A 31 -3.68 4.98 3.78
CA ASP A 31 -3.60 6.41 3.46
C ASP A 31 -2.85 7.20 4.55
N GLY A 32 -3.04 6.84 5.82
CA GLY A 32 -2.30 7.40 6.95
C GLY A 32 -0.80 7.08 6.83
N PHE A 33 -0.47 5.83 6.56
CA PHE A 33 0.93 5.41 6.31
C PHE A 33 1.57 6.21 5.17
N LEU A 34 0.91 6.31 4.01
CA LEU A 34 1.41 7.07 2.86
C LEU A 34 1.52 8.57 3.16
N THR A 35 0.60 9.13 3.95
CA THR A 35 0.65 10.53 4.40
C THR A 35 1.88 10.78 5.27
N ASP A 36 2.21 9.87 6.18
CA ASP A 36 3.39 10.01 7.03
C ASP A 36 4.70 9.85 6.24
N LEU A 37 4.75 8.95 5.24
CA LEU A 37 5.88 8.89 4.30
C LEU A 37 6.05 10.19 3.51
N ALA A 38 4.94 10.84 3.13
CA ALA A 38 4.98 12.09 2.39
C ALA A 38 5.46 13.27 3.26
N ARG A 39 5.12 13.27 4.56
CA ARG A 39 5.57 14.27 5.53
C ARG A 39 7.07 14.17 5.81
N ASP A 40 7.61 12.95 5.83
CA ASP A 40 9.04 12.70 6.03
C ASP A 40 9.83 12.79 4.71
N PHE A 41 9.56 13.82 3.91
CA PHE A 41 10.24 14.06 2.62
C PHE A 41 11.75 14.33 2.78
N GLY A 42 12.19 14.72 3.98
CA GLY A 42 13.60 14.86 4.33
C GLY A 42 14.37 13.54 4.39
N GLY A 43 13.66 12.41 4.32
CA GLY A 43 14.23 11.08 4.34
C GLY A 43 14.15 10.41 5.71
N TRP A 44 14.30 9.08 5.70
CA TRP A 44 14.41 8.24 6.88
C TRP A 44 15.39 7.10 6.62
N ASP A 45 15.96 6.57 7.69
CA ASP A 45 16.82 5.40 7.62
C ASP A 45 15.99 4.10 7.71
N GLY A 46 16.42 3.09 6.95
CA GLY A 46 15.83 1.75 6.98
C GLY A 46 14.53 1.60 6.18
N GLU A 47 13.80 0.53 6.50
CA GLU A 47 12.51 0.18 5.89
C GLU A 47 11.37 0.52 6.86
N ARG A 48 10.32 1.16 6.33
CA ARG A 48 9.04 1.31 7.03
C ARG A 48 8.05 0.34 6.43
N THR A 49 7.27 -0.34 7.27
CA THR A 49 6.32 -1.35 6.81
C THR A 49 4.94 -1.06 7.34
N TRP A 50 3.95 -1.10 6.46
CA TRP A 50 2.53 -1.17 6.79
C TRP A 50 1.95 -2.49 6.27
N ARG A 51 0.92 -3.00 6.94
CA ARG A 51 0.19 -4.19 6.49
C ARG A 51 -1.25 -4.13 6.99
N THR A 52 -2.15 -4.75 6.25
CA THR A 52 -3.50 -5.05 6.74
C THR A 52 -3.44 -6.02 7.92
N ASP A 53 -4.50 -6.04 8.73
CA ASP A 53 -4.61 -6.91 9.91
C ASP A 53 -4.52 -8.40 9.54
N ASP A 54 -5.20 -8.77 8.45
CA ASP A 54 -5.15 -10.12 7.86
C ASP A 54 -3.83 -10.44 7.16
N ARG A 55 -2.95 -9.44 6.98
CA ARG A 55 -1.66 -9.55 6.29
C ARG A 55 -1.79 -9.91 4.82
N ASP A 56 -2.95 -9.65 4.22
CA ASP A 56 -3.18 -9.89 2.82
C ASP A 56 -2.41 -8.89 1.95
N LEU A 57 -2.36 -7.62 2.36
CA LEU A 57 -1.56 -6.58 1.75
C LEU A 57 -0.46 -6.10 2.71
N THR A 58 0.78 -6.03 2.22
CA THR A 58 1.91 -5.42 2.91
C THR A 58 2.55 -4.38 2.00
N VAL A 59 2.85 -3.20 2.52
CA VAL A 59 3.55 -2.14 1.82
C VAL A 59 4.83 -1.81 2.58
N LYS A 60 5.97 -1.94 1.89
CA LYS A 60 7.29 -1.62 2.42
C LYS A 60 7.82 -0.38 1.72
N ALA A 61 8.35 0.56 2.48
CA ALA A 61 8.85 1.82 1.99
C ALA A 61 10.32 2.02 2.39
N VAL A 62 11.16 2.28 1.39
CA VAL A 62 12.58 2.62 1.58
C VAL A 62 12.86 3.95 0.91
N PHE A 63 13.40 4.90 1.68
CA PHE A 63 13.88 6.16 1.12
C PHE A 63 15.23 5.94 0.43
N ARG A 64 15.35 6.44 -0.80
CA ARG A 64 16.55 6.35 -1.62
C ARG A 64 17.13 7.74 -1.84
N SER A 65 18.44 7.77 -2.04
CA SER A 65 19.16 8.98 -2.41
C SER A 65 18.50 9.65 -3.63
N GLY A 66 18.38 10.97 -3.59
CA GLY A 66 17.73 11.74 -4.67
C GLY A 66 16.23 11.99 -4.46
N GLY A 67 15.73 11.85 -3.23
CA GLY A 67 14.34 12.18 -2.88
C GLY A 67 13.35 11.22 -3.53
N ARG A 68 13.69 9.92 -3.57
CA ARG A 68 12.82 8.87 -4.13
C ARG A 68 12.44 7.90 -3.03
N VAL A 69 11.24 7.37 -3.13
CA VAL A 69 10.73 6.34 -2.23
C VAL A 69 10.36 5.13 -3.07
N GLU A 70 11.01 4.01 -2.76
CA GLU A 70 10.62 2.71 -3.29
C GLU A 70 9.52 2.14 -2.42
N LEU A 71 8.34 1.92 -3.02
CA LEU A 71 7.22 1.24 -2.38
C LEU A 71 7.12 -0.16 -2.96
N THR A 72 7.32 -1.17 -2.13
CA THR A 72 7.08 -2.57 -2.49
C THR A 72 5.74 -3.02 -1.94
N TRP A 73 4.84 -3.34 -2.85
CA TRP A 73 3.49 -3.83 -2.61
C TRP A 73 3.54 -5.35 -2.68
N GLU A 74 3.27 -6.02 -1.58
CA GLU A 74 3.20 -7.48 -1.50
C GLU A 74 1.76 -7.89 -1.22
N LEU A 75 1.22 -8.72 -2.11
CA LEU A 75 -0.11 -9.29 -2.02
C LEU A 75 0.01 -10.80 -1.83
N ARG A 76 -0.70 -11.34 -0.84
CA ARG A 76 -0.78 -12.77 -0.57
C ARG A 76 -2.14 -13.09 0.03
N PRO A 77 -2.77 -14.23 -0.27
CA PRO A 77 -4.06 -14.54 0.32
C PRO A 77 -3.82 -15.33 1.61
N TRP A 78 -3.59 -14.63 2.73
CA TRP A 78 -3.22 -15.23 4.02
C TRP A 78 -4.33 -16.14 4.57
N ARG A 79 -5.60 -15.80 4.31
CA ARG A 79 -6.77 -16.52 4.82
C ARG A 79 -7.23 -17.69 3.94
N THR A 80 -6.77 -17.83 2.69
CA THR A 80 -7.25 -18.91 1.80
C THR A 80 -6.39 -20.17 1.92
N ALA A 81 -7.06 -21.32 2.07
CA ALA A 81 -6.42 -22.63 2.15
C ALA A 81 -5.90 -23.15 0.79
N ASP A 82 -6.39 -22.62 -0.33
CA ASP A 82 -6.30 -23.27 -1.65
C ASP A 82 -5.05 -22.94 -2.48
N GLY A 83 -4.14 -22.12 -1.95
CA GLY A 83 -2.89 -21.82 -2.64
C GLY A 83 -2.20 -20.58 -2.11
N ARG A 84 -1.08 -20.78 -1.40
CA ARG A 84 -0.22 -19.69 -0.93
C ARG A 84 0.58 -19.17 -2.12
N TRP A 85 0.04 -18.18 -2.82
CA TRP A 85 0.84 -17.36 -3.73
C TRP A 85 1.24 -16.05 -3.05
N THR A 86 2.35 -15.50 -3.50
CA THR A 86 2.76 -14.13 -3.17
C THR A 86 3.07 -13.44 -4.49
N ALA A 87 2.50 -12.25 -4.69
CA ALA A 87 2.85 -11.38 -5.79
C ALA A 87 3.39 -10.08 -5.20
N SER A 88 4.42 -9.54 -5.84
CA SER A 88 4.98 -8.26 -5.42
C SER A 88 5.25 -7.36 -6.61
N ALA A 89 4.96 -6.07 -6.44
CA ALA A 89 5.35 -5.03 -7.39
C ALA A 89 6.07 -3.92 -6.63
N THR A 90 7.06 -3.29 -7.27
CA THR A 90 7.75 -2.14 -6.71
C THR A 90 7.49 -0.92 -7.57
N THR A 91 7.00 0.16 -6.95
CA THR A 91 6.85 1.47 -7.58
C THR A 91 7.86 2.43 -7.00
N VAL A 92 8.33 3.39 -7.81
CA VAL A 92 9.26 4.43 -7.40
C VAL A 92 8.58 5.77 -7.55
N LEU A 93 8.46 6.50 -6.44
CA LEU A 93 7.80 7.80 -6.39
C LEU A 93 8.77 8.86 -5.90
N ALA A 94 8.59 10.10 -6.34
CA ALA A 94 9.22 11.24 -5.69
C ALA A 94 8.69 11.36 -4.26
N ALA A 95 9.61 11.59 -3.32
CA ALA A 95 9.25 11.97 -1.97
C ALA A 95 8.47 13.30 -1.99
N GLY A 96 7.57 13.50 -1.03
CA GLY A 96 6.73 14.70 -0.96
C GLY A 96 5.54 14.63 -1.91
N GLU A 97 5.56 15.34 -3.04
CA GLU A 97 4.38 15.61 -3.87
C GLU A 97 3.75 14.33 -4.46
N GLN A 98 4.52 13.47 -5.12
CA GLN A 98 3.97 12.24 -5.72
C GLN A 98 3.40 11.29 -4.65
N LEU A 99 4.05 11.20 -3.48
CA LEU A 99 3.50 10.44 -2.35
C LEU A 99 2.26 11.09 -1.75
N SER A 100 2.20 12.42 -1.71
CA SER A 100 1.04 13.17 -1.18
C SER A 100 -0.18 12.99 -2.08
N VAL A 101 0.01 13.01 -3.40
CA VAL A 101 -1.05 12.70 -4.38
C VAL A 101 -1.52 11.27 -4.20
N LEU A 102 -0.60 10.30 -4.13
CA LEU A 102 -0.98 8.90 -3.90
C LEU A 102 -1.75 8.72 -2.58
N ALA A 103 -1.32 9.36 -1.49
CA ALA A 103 -2.01 9.29 -0.21
C ALA A 103 -3.43 9.88 -0.30
N ALA A 104 -3.60 11.01 -1.00
CA ALA A 104 -4.90 11.63 -1.22
C ALA A 104 -5.83 10.77 -2.08
N ASP A 105 -5.31 10.15 -3.15
CA ASP A 105 -6.07 9.27 -4.04
C ASP A 105 -6.55 8.01 -3.30
N VAL A 106 -5.67 7.38 -2.51
CA VAL A 106 -6.02 6.22 -1.69
C VAL A 106 -7.05 6.59 -0.63
N ARG A 107 -6.88 7.73 0.06
CA ARG A 107 -7.88 8.21 1.02
C ARG A 107 -9.23 8.44 0.36
N HIS A 108 -9.26 9.06 -0.82
CA HIS A 108 -10.51 9.30 -1.55
C HIS A 108 -11.19 7.99 -1.95
N PHE A 109 -10.43 7.01 -2.44
CA PHE A 109 -10.92 5.68 -2.76
C PHE A 109 -11.53 4.98 -1.54
N LEU A 110 -10.84 5.00 -0.39
CA LEU A 110 -11.32 4.37 0.84
C LEU A 110 -12.56 5.07 1.42
N ALA A 111 -12.66 6.39 1.32
CA ALA A 111 -13.84 7.15 1.74
C ALA A 111 -15.05 6.90 0.82
N GLY A 112 -14.82 6.70 -0.48
CA GLY A 112 -15.87 6.35 -1.44
C GLY A 112 -16.41 4.92 -1.30
N ALA A 113 -15.68 4.04 -0.61
CA ALA A 113 -16.13 2.68 -0.31
C ALA A 113 -17.19 2.61 0.82
N GLU A 114 -17.52 3.74 1.45
CA GLU A 114 -18.57 3.86 2.46
C GLU A 114 -19.97 4.17 1.87
N GLY A 115 -20.12 4.15 0.54
CA GLY A 115 -21.36 4.45 -0.19
C GLY A 115 -22.14 3.24 -0.70
#